data_AF-A0A9P1I8U1-F1
#
_entry.id   AF-A0A9P1I8U1-F1
#
_cell.length_a   1.000
_cell.length_b   1.000
_cell.length_c   1.000
_cell.angle_alpha   90.00
_cell.angle_beta   90.00
_cell.angle_gamma   90.00
#
_symmetry.space_group_name_H-M   'P 1'
#
loop_
_entity.id
_entity.type
_entity.pdbx_description
1 polymer ?
#
loop_
_entity_poly.entity_id
_entity_poly.type
_entity_poly.pdbx_seq_one_letter_code
_entity_poly.pdbx_strand_id
1 'polypeptide(L)'
;MNPLVFNGNKLRWKFEDIKNLTEETVLSNKFTIGPVDWVIKICLTTFKNVESLTVRLAYDSENKNDANWICEMKGQYKILRQSGAGNHLSRKNEACYHKEMFISHGLRMIKWKDFLSESESYIKDNAVIVEIDFNFRYYDFSKNIENITDMIVTVNDTEFHLNKWAMASRSDYFQNLIMNTKPAAMEKVKLEDITTGQFCLLLASFYPFFNIVSGKYHITMMEVARKFGVPSLHQKIEQYLLSDTKLKLIEKIKYADENDYEELMEKCIESLKTGVSIKNLQTDEMFHQLKETTKMDPVVNNANKIRWKFDDIKSLTEKYFVSDKFTIGPVDWIIKVAKEVTNEVEHLSAYLHFISANKNDKNWLCQVDGRFKLLKQDGAGEHKIGKLETCYHKGLFLSYGSDILKWADLLSDGNGFIKNDSIIVEVEFNARYFDFSKRIDGFTDIIVNVDKTDFHVNKGLLCSKSHYFYDLLVDKRCQESSIELSDLTTFEFCNIVANTSRFYGDYLDVKLDAQNMDLIELAKKYGVPSLHQKCEQYLISKKPKLELIEKLKYADANDYEELMTTCIESLETGVKIKNLQADARFVGLKEATKLRIMNRLLDFF
;
A
#
# COMPACT_ATOMS: atom_id res chain seq x y z
N MET A 1 3.26 7.84 -16.19
CA MET A 1 2.01 7.68 -15.43
C MET A 1 1.09 8.88 -15.66
N ASN A 2 -0.18 8.63 -15.96
CA ASN A 2 -1.13 9.69 -16.30
C ASN A 2 -1.37 10.62 -15.11
N PRO A 3 -1.66 11.92 -15.33
CA PRO A 3 -1.73 12.88 -14.25
C PRO A 3 -2.83 12.49 -13.29
N LEU A 4 -2.45 12.35 -12.03
CA LEU A 4 -3.37 12.18 -10.92
C LEU A 4 -4.06 13.52 -10.69
N VAL A 5 -5.31 13.66 -11.09
CA VAL A 5 -6.06 14.91 -10.88
C VAL A 5 -6.85 14.81 -9.57
N PHE A 6 -6.73 15.86 -8.75
CA PHE A 6 -7.43 16.02 -7.48
C PHE A 6 -8.56 17.04 -7.65
N ASN A 7 -9.81 16.67 -7.36
CA ASN A 7 -10.95 17.56 -7.53
C ASN A 7 -11.96 17.42 -6.37
N GLY A 8 -12.32 18.57 -5.80
CA GLY A 8 -13.41 18.73 -4.84
C GLY A 8 -13.11 18.19 -3.43
N ASN A 9 -13.76 18.80 -2.45
CA ASN A 9 -13.56 18.51 -1.03
C ASN A 9 -14.89 18.37 -0.27
N LYS A 10 -16.04 18.61 -0.93
CA LYS A 10 -17.36 18.58 -0.28
C LYS A 10 -18.54 18.54 -1.26
N LEU A 11 -19.51 17.67 -1.02
CA LEU A 11 -20.83 17.63 -1.65
C LEU A 11 -21.91 17.72 -0.57
N ARG A 12 -23.01 18.41 -0.86
CA ARG A 12 -24.17 18.47 0.03
C ARG A 12 -25.45 18.35 -0.79
N TRP A 13 -26.33 17.45 -0.37
CA TRP A 13 -27.62 17.21 -1.01
C TRP A 13 -28.74 17.18 0.03
N LYS A 14 -29.78 17.98 -0.20
CA LYS A 14 -31.04 17.91 0.55
C LYS A 14 -32.01 17.03 -0.26
N PHE A 15 -32.45 15.93 0.34
CA PHE A 15 -33.53 15.12 -0.20
C PHE A 15 -34.82 15.41 0.54
N GLU A 16 -35.88 15.72 -0.21
CA GLU A 16 -37.23 15.94 0.30
C GLU A 16 -38.03 14.65 0.17
N ASP A 17 -39.05 14.49 1.01
CA ASP A 17 -39.89 13.30 1.08
C ASP A 17 -39.22 12.03 1.64
N ILE A 18 -38.32 12.22 2.63
CA ILE A 18 -37.56 11.10 3.21
C ILE A 18 -38.44 10.07 3.93
N LYS A 19 -39.58 10.46 4.50
CA LYS A 19 -40.48 9.53 5.21
C LYS A 19 -41.14 8.50 4.28
N ASN A 20 -41.21 8.79 2.98
CA ASN A 20 -41.76 7.89 1.97
C ASN A 20 -40.69 7.12 1.19
N LEU A 21 -39.42 7.18 1.63
CA LEU A 21 -38.33 6.43 1.00
C LEU A 21 -38.65 4.92 1.04
N THR A 22 -38.52 4.25 -0.10
CA THR A 22 -38.71 2.80 -0.25
C THR A 22 -37.36 2.10 -0.48
N GLU A 23 -37.39 0.81 -0.82
CA GLU A 23 -36.21 0.10 -1.32
C GLU A 23 -35.76 0.60 -2.70
N GLU A 24 -36.62 1.32 -3.43
CA GLU A 24 -36.23 1.95 -4.69
C GLU A 24 -35.19 3.05 -4.46
N THR A 25 -34.27 3.14 -5.42
CA THR A 25 -33.13 4.06 -5.31
C THR A 25 -33.53 5.45 -5.77
N VAL A 26 -33.30 6.45 -4.91
CA VAL A 26 -33.44 7.86 -5.29
C VAL A 26 -32.08 8.47 -5.58
N LEU A 27 -32.01 9.28 -6.63
CA LEU A 27 -30.79 9.88 -7.15
C LEU A 27 -30.78 11.40 -6.91
N SER A 28 -29.61 11.94 -6.58
CA SER A 28 -29.37 13.39 -6.67
C SER A 28 -29.28 13.84 -8.12
N ASN A 29 -29.20 15.16 -8.33
CA ASN A 29 -28.70 15.72 -9.58
C ASN A 29 -27.27 15.20 -9.86
N LYS A 30 -26.95 15.08 -11.15
CA LYS A 30 -25.60 14.71 -11.61
C LYS A 30 -24.61 15.83 -11.29
N PHE A 31 -23.38 15.46 -10.98
CA PHE A 31 -22.24 16.37 -10.87
C PHE A 31 -20.99 15.69 -11.44
N THR A 32 -20.16 16.46 -12.13
CA THR A 32 -18.99 15.92 -12.82
C THR A 32 -17.74 16.04 -11.97
N ILE A 33 -17.02 14.93 -11.80
CA ILE A 33 -15.70 14.92 -11.15
C ILE A 33 -14.77 14.05 -12.00
N GLY A 34 -13.70 14.68 -12.50
CA GLY A 34 -12.83 14.02 -13.47
C GLY A 34 -13.55 13.83 -14.80
N PRO A 35 -13.41 12.67 -15.47
CA PRO A 35 -14.05 12.44 -16.75
C PRO A 35 -15.50 11.94 -16.61
N VAL A 36 -16.03 11.78 -15.39
CA VAL A 36 -17.27 11.02 -15.13
C VAL A 36 -18.29 11.85 -14.37
N ASP A 37 -19.56 11.62 -14.70
CA ASP A 37 -20.70 12.11 -13.94
C ASP A 37 -21.01 11.19 -12.77
N TRP A 38 -21.32 11.80 -11.63
CA TRP A 38 -21.60 11.13 -10.38
C TRP A 38 -22.96 11.54 -9.84
N VAL A 39 -23.55 10.64 -9.05
CA VAL A 39 -24.79 10.87 -8.31
C VAL A 39 -24.64 10.34 -6.88
N ILE A 40 -25.31 11.01 -5.95
CA ILE A 40 -25.57 10.47 -4.62
C ILE A 40 -26.83 9.63 -4.71
N LYS A 41 -26.76 8.39 -4.22
CA LYS A 41 -27.89 7.48 -4.12
C LYS A 41 -28.30 7.33 -2.68
N ILE A 42 -29.59 7.42 -2.39
CA ILE A 42 -30.17 7.00 -1.11
C ILE A 42 -31.22 5.92 -1.36
N CYS A 43 -31.25 4.92 -0.50
CA CYS A 43 -32.30 3.91 -0.50
C CYS A 43 -32.36 3.24 0.88
N LEU A 44 -33.43 2.48 1.11
CA LEU A 44 -33.47 1.50 2.18
C LEU A 44 -32.74 0.24 1.76
N THR A 45 -32.00 -0.36 2.69
CA THR A 45 -31.37 -1.67 2.48
C THR A 45 -31.59 -2.54 3.69
N THR A 46 -31.93 -3.79 3.45
CA THR A 46 -32.13 -4.79 4.51
C THR A 46 -30.98 -5.78 4.54
N PHE A 47 -30.35 -5.93 5.71
CA PHE A 47 -29.33 -6.96 5.93
C PHE A 47 -29.55 -7.64 7.29
N LYS A 48 -29.62 -8.98 7.28
CA LYS A 48 -29.97 -9.78 8.48
C LYS A 48 -31.23 -9.25 9.18
N ASN A 49 -32.28 -8.95 8.41
CA ASN A 49 -33.56 -8.40 8.86
C ASN A 49 -33.47 -7.04 9.55
N VAL A 50 -32.40 -6.28 9.32
CA VAL A 50 -32.26 -4.90 9.80
C VAL A 50 -32.28 -3.97 8.60
N GLU A 51 -33.31 -3.13 8.54
CA GLU A 51 -33.43 -2.06 7.56
C GLU A 51 -32.59 -0.85 7.98
N SER A 52 -31.89 -0.25 7.02
CA SER A 52 -31.01 0.89 7.25
C SER A 52 -31.10 1.87 6.10
N LEU A 53 -31.04 3.16 6.43
CA LEU A 53 -30.80 4.21 5.44
C LEU A 53 -29.38 4.05 4.91
N THR A 54 -29.26 3.82 3.60
CA THR A 54 -27.98 3.66 2.93
C THR A 54 -27.72 4.84 2.02
N VAL A 55 -26.53 5.42 2.14
CA VAL A 55 -26.02 6.45 1.23
C VAL A 55 -24.93 5.82 0.37
N ARG A 56 -25.01 6.01 -0.94
CA ARG A 56 -23.97 5.55 -1.89
C ARG A 56 -23.52 6.69 -2.77
N LEU A 57 -22.26 6.61 -3.19
CA LEU A 57 -21.77 7.35 -4.33
C LEU A 57 -21.70 6.39 -5.52
N ALA A 58 -22.27 6.78 -6.64
CA ALA A 58 -22.24 6.00 -7.87
C ALA A 58 -21.91 6.92 -9.04
N TYR A 59 -21.11 6.41 -9.96
CA TYR A 59 -20.95 7.05 -11.26
C TYR A 59 -22.12 6.66 -12.17
N ASP A 60 -22.42 7.53 -13.13
CA ASP A 60 -23.41 7.28 -14.16
C ASP A 60 -22.84 6.36 -15.25
N SER A 61 -23.31 5.11 -15.29
CA SER A 61 -22.89 4.11 -16.28
C SER A 61 -23.57 4.26 -17.64
N GLU A 62 -24.61 5.08 -17.75
CA GLU A 62 -25.33 5.32 -19.02
C GLU A 62 -24.57 6.33 -19.89
N ASN A 63 -23.79 7.22 -19.27
CA ASN A 63 -22.87 8.11 -19.96
C ASN A 63 -21.52 7.42 -20.17
N LYS A 64 -21.48 6.43 -21.07
CA LYS A 64 -20.23 5.77 -21.48
C LYS A 64 -19.36 6.80 -22.19
N ASN A 65 -18.45 7.43 -21.45
CA ASN A 65 -17.35 8.14 -22.07
C ASN A 65 -16.39 7.11 -22.70
N ASP A 66 -15.65 7.49 -23.75
CA ASP A 66 -14.58 6.66 -24.32
C ASP A 66 -13.32 6.64 -23.42
N ALA A 67 -13.43 7.16 -22.19
CA ALA A 67 -12.31 7.29 -21.26
C ALA A 67 -12.08 5.98 -20.48
N ASN A 68 -10.83 5.54 -20.46
CA ASN A 68 -10.36 4.34 -19.80
C ASN A 68 -9.86 4.74 -18.42
N TRP A 69 -10.77 5.03 -17.50
CA TRP A 69 -10.41 5.58 -16.21
C TRP A 69 -10.49 4.56 -15.06
N ILE A 70 -9.66 4.80 -14.04
CA ILE A 70 -9.72 4.15 -12.73
C ILE A 70 -9.61 5.27 -11.68
N CYS A 71 -10.50 5.28 -10.69
CA CYS A 71 -10.51 6.31 -9.64
C CYS A 71 -10.71 5.77 -8.23
N GLU A 72 -10.05 6.42 -7.27
CA GLU A 72 -10.17 6.20 -5.83
C GLU A 72 -11.02 7.34 -5.26
N MET A 73 -11.97 6.96 -4.42
CA MET A 73 -12.76 7.88 -3.63
C MET A 73 -12.61 7.54 -2.15
N LYS A 74 -12.04 8.46 -1.38
CA LYS A 74 -12.06 8.40 0.09
C LYS A 74 -13.00 9.46 0.61
N GLY A 75 -14.08 9.06 1.26
CA GLY A 75 -15.14 9.96 1.68
C GLY A 75 -15.52 9.81 3.15
N GLN A 76 -15.78 10.92 3.82
CA GLN A 76 -16.53 11.01 5.05
C GLN A 76 -17.98 11.34 4.71
N TYR A 77 -18.85 10.35 4.81
CA TYR A 77 -20.29 10.44 4.57
C TYR A 77 -20.97 10.89 5.84
N LYS A 78 -21.83 11.89 5.73
CA LYS A 78 -22.51 12.53 6.85
C LYS A 78 -24.01 12.63 6.61
N ILE A 79 -24.77 12.38 7.67
CA ILE A 79 -26.17 12.81 7.78
C ILE A 79 -26.19 13.97 8.76
N LEU A 80 -26.57 15.15 8.28
CA LEU A 80 -26.53 16.35 9.09
C LEU A 80 -27.73 16.36 10.04
N ARG A 81 -27.42 16.52 11.33
CA ARG A 81 -28.41 16.88 12.35
C ARG A 81 -28.94 18.29 12.03
N GLN A 82 -30.26 18.43 12.00
CA GLN A 82 -30.96 19.66 11.56
C GLN A 82 -31.57 20.45 12.73
N SER A 83 -31.54 19.91 13.95
CA SER A 83 -31.97 20.60 15.18
C SER A 83 -31.26 20.08 16.43
N GLY A 84 -31.16 20.94 17.47
CA GLY A 84 -30.57 20.60 18.78
C GLY A 84 -29.03 20.65 18.81
N ALA A 85 -28.46 20.59 20.03
CA ALA A 85 -27.03 20.44 20.24
C ALA A 85 -26.62 18.96 20.05
N GLY A 86 -25.69 18.69 19.15
CA GLY A 86 -25.20 17.33 18.89
C GLY A 86 -24.38 17.23 17.61
N ASN A 87 -23.60 16.15 17.49
CA ASN A 87 -22.75 15.91 16.33
C ASN A 87 -23.54 15.35 15.13
N HIS A 88 -23.03 15.59 13.92
CA HIS A 88 -23.54 14.92 12.72
C HIS A 88 -23.20 13.43 12.76
N LEU A 89 -24.09 12.58 12.23
CA LEU A 89 -23.77 11.17 12.02
C LEU A 89 -22.74 11.10 10.90
N SER A 90 -21.61 10.46 11.15
CA SER A 90 -20.49 10.39 10.20
C SER A 90 -19.95 8.97 10.07
N ARG A 91 -19.64 8.54 8.85
CA ARG A 91 -18.92 7.29 8.55
C ARG A 91 -17.89 7.52 7.45
N LYS A 92 -16.72 6.89 7.56
CA LYS A 92 -15.70 6.91 6.51
C LYS A 92 -15.88 5.72 5.57
N ASN A 93 -15.64 5.93 4.29
CA ASN A 93 -15.58 4.87 3.29
C ASN A 93 -14.45 5.15 2.29
N GLU A 94 -13.88 4.09 1.77
CA GLU A 94 -12.89 4.11 0.70
C GLU A 94 -13.31 3.14 -0.38
N ALA A 95 -13.31 3.61 -1.63
CA ALA A 95 -13.85 2.88 -2.76
C ALA A 95 -13.02 3.09 -4.02
N CYS A 96 -12.82 2.02 -4.77
CA CYS A 96 -12.28 2.06 -6.13
C CYS A 96 -13.43 1.91 -7.12
N TYR A 97 -13.37 2.69 -8.20
CA TYR A 97 -14.26 2.58 -9.35
C TYR A 97 -13.41 2.54 -10.63
N HIS A 98 -13.88 1.80 -11.63
CA HIS A 98 -13.35 1.84 -12.99
C HIS A 98 -14.51 1.69 -13.97
N LYS A 99 -14.29 2.04 -15.24
CA LYS A 99 -15.38 2.05 -16.25
C LYS A 99 -16.19 0.75 -16.33
N GLU A 100 -15.53 -0.41 -16.22
CA GLU A 100 -16.18 -1.74 -16.25
C GLU A 100 -16.75 -2.20 -14.89
N MET A 101 -16.62 -1.41 -13.81
CA MET A 101 -17.08 -1.78 -12.46
C MET A 101 -18.46 -1.21 -12.17
N PHE A 102 -19.52 -1.96 -12.48
CA PHE A 102 -20.90 -1.59 -12.14
C PHE A 102 -21.23 -1.75 -10.64
N ILE A 103 -20.47 -1.10 -9.75
CA ILE A 103 -20.70 -1.13 -8.29
C ILE A 103 -20.89 0.28 -7.77
N SER A 104 -21.98 0.48 -7.04
CA SER A 104 -22.13 1.59 -6.10
C SER A 104 -21.60 1.15 -4.74
N HIS A 105 -20.51 1.76 -4.26
CA HIS A 105 -20.08 1.59 -2.88
C HIS A 105 -20.95 2.43 -1.96
N GLY A 106 -21.44 1.82 -0.88
CA GLY A 106 -22.49 2.38 -0.05
C GLY A 106 -22.31 2.06 1.42
N LEU A 107 -22.70 3.00 2.27
CA LEU A 107 -22.68 2.84 3.71
C LEU A 107 -24.10 2.77 4.26
N ARG A 108 -24.40 1.71 5.01
CA ARG A 108 -25.54 1.69 5.93
C ARG A 108 -25.24 2.70 7.04
N MET A 109 -25.85 3.87 6.95
CA MET A 109 -25.54 5.00 7.82
C MET A 109 -26.11 4.78 9.22
N ILE A 110 -27.40 4.49 9.26
CA ILE A 110 -28.22 4.40 10.48
C ILE A 110 -29.38 3.45 10.24
N LYS A 111 -29.81 2.73 11.28
CA LYS A 111 -31.00 1.87 11.20
C LYS A 111 -32.22 2.73 10.96
N TRP A 112 -33.14 2.25 10.14
CA TRP A 112 -34.28 3.07 9.72
C TRP A 112 -35.14 3.54 10.90
N LYS A 113 -35.43 2.63 11.84
CA LYS A 113 -36.17 2.94 13.06
C LYS A 113 -35.51 4.06 13.89
N ASP A 114 -34.19 4.04 14.02
CA ASP A 114 -33.44 5.02 14.80
C ASP A 114 -33.42 6.38 14.06
N PHE A 115 -33.26 6.34 12.74
CA PHE A 115 -33.27 7.52 11.89
C PHE A 115 -34.59 8.31 11.94
N LEU A 116 -35.72 7.61 12.03
CA LEU A 116 -37.05 8.21 12.14
C LEU A 116 -37.35 8.79 13.54
N SER A 117 -36.50 8.54 14.54
CA SER A 117 -36.72 9.05 15.90
C SER A 117 -36.55 10.57 15.94
N GLU A 118 -37.52 11.28 16.52
CA GLU A 118 -37.46 12.75 16.68
C GLU A 118 -36.27 13.19 17.55
N SER A 119 -35.85 12.35 18.50
CA SER A 119 -34.67 12.59 19.35
C SER A 119 -33.36 12.72 18.57
N GLU A 120 -33.30 12.09 17.40
CA GLU A 120 -32.12 12.08 16.55
C GLU A 120 -32.01 13.34 15.69
N SER A 121 -33.12 14.06 15.47
CA SER A 121 -33.14 15.38 14.83
C SER A 121 -32.47 15.43 13.45
N TYR A 122 -32.43 14.31 12.71
CA TYR A 122 -31.89 14.25 11.34
C TYR A 122 -32.91 14.64 10.26
N ILE A 123 -34.21 14.62 10.59
CA ILE A 123 -35.30 14.95 9.66
C ILE A 123 -35.94 16.27 10.08
N LYS A 124 -36.04 17.21 9.14
CA LYS A 124 -36.78 18.45 9.30
C LYS A 124 -37.60 18.70 8.04
N ASP A 125 -38.87 19.08 8.19
CA ASP A 125 -39.78 19.35 7.07
C ASP A 125 -39.84 18.20 6.04
N ASN A 126 -39.90 16.96 6.54
CA ASN A 126 -39.83 15.72 5.75
C ASN A 126 -38.60 15.63 4.81
N ALA A 127 -37.49 16.26 5.18
CA ALA A 127 -36.26 16.26 4.41
C ALA A 127 -35.04 15.84 5.25
N VAL A 128 -34.03 15.30 4.57
CA VAL A 128 -32.72 14.94 5.12
C VAL A 128 -31.61 15.64 4.34
N ILE A 129 -30.52 16.02 5.02
CA ILE A 129 -29.33 16.57 4.38
C ILE A 129 -28.19 15.57 4.48
N VAL A 130 -27.72 15.11 3.33
CA VAL A 130 -26.54 14.26 3.17
C VAL A 130 -25.37 15.14 2.77
N GLU A 131 -24.23 14.90 3.40
CA GLU A 131 -22.98 15.58 3.06
C GLU A 131 -21.88 14.53 2.87
N ILE A 132 -21.02 14.74 1.87
CA ILE A 132 -19.87 13.87 1.62
C ILE A 132 -18.67 14.78 1.47
N ASP A 133 -17.77 14.79 2.46
CA ASP A 133 -16.44 15.37 2.30
C ASP A 133 -15.54 14.28 1.71
N PHE A 134 -14.89 14.53 0.57
CA PHE A 134 -14.17 13.47 -0.13
C PHE A 134 -12.86 13.95 -0.72
N ASN A 135 -11.95 13.00 -0.91
CA ASN A 135 -10.75 13.11 -1.71
C ASN A 135 -10.90 12.20 -2.93
N PHE A 136 -10.84 12.80 -4.11
CA PHE A 136 -10.95 12.10 -5.38
C PHE A 136 -9.61 12.09 -6.11
N ARG A 137 -9.27 10.92 -6.64
CA ARG A 137 -8.05 10.68 -7.40
C ARG A 137 -8.38 9.77 -8.56
N TYR A 138 -7.96 10.11 -9.78
CA TYR A 138 -8.15 9.21 -10.92
C TYR A 138 -6.96 9.21 -11.87
N TYR A 139 -6.89 8.14 -12.67
CA TYR A 139 -6.06 8.02 -13.86
C TYR A 139 -6.96 7.82 -15.07
N ASP A 140 -6.70 8.54 -16.15
CA ASP A 140 -7.34 8.35 -17.46
C ASP A 140 -6.33 7.74 -18.43
N PHE A 141 -6.51 6.47 -18.79
CA PHE A 141 -5.66 5.70 -19.69
C PHE A 141 -6.04 5.83 -21.17
N SER A 142 -7.05 6.62 -21.53
CA SER A 142 -7.40 6.85 -22.95
C SER A 142 -6.54 7.91 -23.62
N LYS A 143 -5.71 8.63 -22.86
CA LYS A 143 -4.94 9.76 -23.37
C LYS A 143 -3.46 9.47 -23.29
N ASN A 144 -2.77 9.76 -24.40
CA ASN A 144 -1.33 9.96 -24.39
C ASN A 144 -1.03 11.21 -23.55
N ILE A 145 -0.11 11.09 -22.59
CA ILE A 145 0.53 12.24 -21.98
C ILE A 145 1.95 12.31 -22.48
N GLU A 146 2.20 13.37 -23.24
CA GLU A 146 3.49 13.66 -23.84
C GLU A 146 4.60 13.55 -22.79
N ASN A 147 5.72 12.91 -23.17
CA ASN A 147 6.88 12.69 -22.30
C ASN A 147 6.65 11.80 -21.06
N ILE A 148 5.47 11.19 -20.92
CA ILE A 148 5.12 10.37 -19.76
C ILE A 148 4.60 8.98 -20.15
N THR A 149 3.75 8.89 -21.18
CA THR A 149 3.31 7.61 -21.75
C THR A 149 4.19 7.23 -22.92
N ASP A 150 4.66 5.98 -22.93
CA ASP A 150 5.67 5.46 -23.86
C ASP A 150 5.32 4.04 -24.36
N MET A 151 4.11 3.57 -24.07
CA MET A 151 3.56 2.29 -24.54
C MET A 151 2.03 2.36 -24.67
N ILE A 152 1.50 1.79 -25.75
CA ILE A 152 0.08 1.55 -25.94
C ILE A 152 -0.18 0.05 -25.77
N VAL A 153 -1.08 -0.31 -24.87
CA VAL A 153 -1.56 -1.69 -24.74
C VAL A 153 -2.99 -1.77 -25.25
N THR A 154 -3.25 -2.65 -26.22
CA THR A 154 -4.58 -2.90 -26.76
C THR A 154 -5.17 -4.18 -26.15
N VAL A 155 -6.37 -4.06 -25.56
CA VAL A 155 -7.17 -5.16 -25.00
C VAL A 155 -8.58 -5.06 -25.53
N ASN A 156 -9.09 -6.09 -26.23
CA ASN A 156 -10.42 -6.07 -26.86
C ASN A 156 -10.70 -4.76 -27.61
N ASP A 157 -9.78 -4.38 -28.50
CA ASP A 157 -9.81 -3.13 -29.30
C ASP A 157 -9.81 -1.82 -28.50
N THR A 158 -9.69 -1.90 -27.17
CA THR A 158 -9.51 -0.75 -26.28
C THR A 158 -8.03 -0.44 -26.10
N GLU A 159 -7.62 0.79 -26.41
CA GLU A 159 -6.24 1.25 -26.23
C GLU A 159 -6.02 1.88 -24.84
N PHE A 160 -4.93 1.48 -24.20
CA PHE A 160 -4.46 2.02 -22.93
C PHE A 160 -3.08 2.65 -23.12
N HIS A 161 -2.99 3.96 -22.89
CA HIS A 161 -1.73 4.69 -22.87
C HIS A 161 -1.07 4.55 -21.49
N LEU A 162 0.06 3.87 -21.47
CA LEU A 162 0.75 3.41 -20.27
C LEU A 162 2.21 3.85 -20.27
N ASN A 163 2.86 3.66 -19.14
CA ASN A 163 4.29 3.88 -18.96
C ASN A 163 4.98 2.51 -18.77
N LYS A 164 5.97 2.20 -19.62
CA LYS A 164 6.72 0.93 -19.66
C LYS A 164 7.31 0.60 -18.31
N TRP A 165 7.95 1.57 -17.68
CA TRP A 165 8.53 1.40 -16.35
C TRP A 165 7.46 0.96 -15.35
N ALA A 166 6.34 1.70 -15.29
CA ALA A 166 5.24 1.39 -14.40
C ALA A 166 4.64 -0.02 -14.61
N MET A 167 4.77 -0.61 -15.80
CA MET A 167 4.33 -1.98 -16.04
C MET A 167 5.42 -2.99 -15.65
N ALA A 168 6.67 -2.75 -16.09
CA ALA A 168 7.81 -3.64 -15.85
C ALA A 168 8.14 -3.81 -14.36
N SER A 169 8.05 -2.75 -13.56
CA SER A 169 8.45 -2.81 -12.15
C SER A 169 7.44 -3.53 -11.25
N ARG A 170 6.29 -3.97 -11.77
CA ARG A 170 5.29 -4.77 -11.01
C ARG A 170 4.90 -6.11 -11.62
N SER A 171 5.34 -6.36 -12.84
CA SER A 171 4.95 -7.55 -13.57
C SER A 171 6.15 -8.15 -14.25
N ASP A 172 6.46 -9.37 -13.86
CA ASP A 172 7.54 -10.14 -14.48
C ASP A 172 7.22 -10.38 -15.96
N TYR A 173 5.93 -10.53 -16.32
CA TYR A 173 5.48 -10.57 -17.72
C TYR A 173 5.88 -9.29 -18.48
N PHE A 174 5.51 -8.11 -17.99
CA PHE A 174 5.81 -6.85 -18.68
C PHE A 174 7.32 -6.55 -18.67
N GLN A 175 8.02 -6.88 -17.59
CA GLN A 175 9.48 -6.76 -17.54
C GLN A 175 10.14 -7.57 -18.65
N ASN A 176 9.80 -8.85 -18.75
CA ASN A 176 10.33 -9.74 -19.77
C ASN A 176 9.90 -9.31 -21.18
N LEU A 177 8.65 -8.87 -21.35
CA LEU A 177 8.16 -8.36 -22.62
C LEU A 177 8.99 -7.16 -23.09
N ILE A 178 9.20 -6.16 -22.23
CA ILE A 178 9.93 -4.95 -22.61
C ILE A 178 11.42 -5.23 -22.82
N MET A 179 12.05 -6.06 -21.97
CA MET A 179 13.48 -6.36 -22.08
C MET A 179 13.83 -7.18 -23.33
N ASN A 180 12.92 -8.05 -23.79
CA ASN A 180 13.18 -8.95 -24.92
C ASN A 180 12.62 -8.45 -26.26
N THR A 181 11.93 -7.32 -26.28
CA THR A 181 11.30 -6.78 -27.49
C THR A 181 12.02 -5.52 -27.96
N LYS A 182 12.24 -5.41 -29.28
CA LYS A 182 12.90 -4.25 -29.88
C LYS A 182 12.08 -2.97 -29.63
N PRO A 183 12.71 -1.80 -29.35
CA PRO A 183 12.00 -0.57 -29.00
C PRO A 183 10.89 -0.14 -29.99
N ALA A 184 11.13 -0.27 -31.29
CA ALA A 184 10.16 0.07 -32.33
C ALA A 184 8.90 -0.83 -32.34
N ALA A 185 9.03 -2.08 -31.88
CA ALA A 185 7.90 -3.01 -31.75
C ALA A 185 7.15 -2.86 -30.41
N MET A 186 7.65 -2.03 -29.50
CA MET A 186 7.08 -1.82 -28.16
C MET A 186 6.16 -0.60 -28.06
N GLU A 187 5.96 0.15 -29.15
CA GLU A 187 5.05 1.28 -29.16
C GLU A 187 3.59 0.84 -28.97
N LYS A 188 3.21 -0.29 -29.58
CA LYS A 188 1.86 -0.87 -29.46
C LYS A 188 1.91 -2.38 -29.24
N VAL A 189 1.44 -2.81 -28.08
CA VAL A 189 1.36 -4.21 -27.64
C VAL A 189 -0.10 -4.63 -27.61
N LYS A 190 -0.42 -5.79 -28.20
CA LYS A 190 -1.75 -6.39 -28.08
C LYS A 190 -1.71 -7.51 -27.04
N LEU A 191 -2.66 -7.51 -26.10
CA LEU A 191 -2.83 -8.62 -25.16
C LEU A 191 -4.04 -9.45 -25.58
N GLU A 192 -3.82 -10.76 -25.69
CA GLU A 192 -4.85 -11.74 -26.03
C GLU A 192 -5.29 -12.50 -24.75
N ASP A 193 -6.50 -13.04 -24.79
CA ASP A 193 -7.12 -13.82 -23.71
C ASP A 193 -7.26 -13.06 -22.37
N ILE A 194 -7.54 -11.76 -22.43
CA ILE A 194 -7.88 -10.95 -21.25
C ILE A 194 -9.00 -9.98 -21.59
N THR A 195 -9.97 -9.83 -20.69
CA THR A 195 -11.01 -8.80 -20.82
C THR A 195 -10.51 -7.43 -20.40
N THR A 196 -11.11 -6.38 -20.94
CA THR A 196 -10.88 -4.98 -20.50
C THR A 196 -11.06 -4.83 -18.98
N GLY A 197 -12.06 -5.50 -18.39
CA GLY A 197 -12.28 -5.49 -16.94
C GLY A 197 -11.13 -6.14 -16.15
N GLN A 198 -10.66 -7.32 -16.56
CA GLN A 198 -9.48 -7.96 -15.95
C GLN A 198 -8.23 -7.08 -16.07
N PHE A 199 -8.03 -6.42 -17.21
CA PHE A 199 -6.90 -5.50 -17.38
C PHE A 199 -7.03 -4.26 -16.50
N CYS A 200 -8.23 -3.70 -16.34
CA CYS A 200 -8.48 -2.62 -15.38
C CYS A 200 -8.18 -3.06 -13.93
N LEU A 201 -8.49 -4.30 -13.54
CA LEU A 201 -8.11 -4.82 -12.22
C LEU A 201 -6.58 -4.93 -12.07
N LEU A 202 -5.87 -5.36 -13.12
CA LEU A 202 -4.40 -5.36 -13.13
C LEU A 202 -3.84 -3.95 -12.93
N LEU A 203 -4.32 -2.98 -13.72
CA LEU A 203 -3.89 -1.58 -13.59
C LEU A 203 -4.23 -1.02 -12.20
N ALA A 204 -5.43 -1.29 -11.67
CA ALA A 204 -5.78 -0.89 -10.31
C ALA A 204 -4.86 -1.53 -9.25
N SER A 205 -4.32 -2.73 -9.48
CA SER A 205 -3.35 -3.33 -8.56
C SER A 205 -2.00 -2.60 -8.56
N PHE A 206 -1.68 -1.96 -9.68
CA PHE A 206 -0.47 -1.20 -9.86
C PHE A 206 -0.63 0.17 -9.18
N TYR A 207 -1.69 0.91 -9.48
CA TYR A 207 -1.75 2.28 -9.02
C TYR A 207 -2.09 2.40 -7.51
N PRO A 208 -1.43 3.31 -6.77
CA PRO A 208 -1.29 3.33 -5.29
C PRO A 208 -2.52 3.44 -4.39
N PHE A 209 -3.71 3.40 -4.95
CA PHE A 209 -4.88 3.99 -4.33
C PHE A 209 -6.02 2.99 -4.21
N PHE A 210 -5.72 1.70 -4.29
CA PHE A 210 -6.77 0.72 -4.51
C PHE A 210 -6.62 -0.52 -3.64
N ASN A 211 -7.44 -0.59 -2.58
CA ASN A 211 -7.85 -1.85 -1.96
C ASN A 211 -8.91 -2.51 -2.85
N ILE A 212 -8.46 -3.04 -3.99
CA ILE A 212 -9.33 -3.69 -4.97
C ILE A 212 -9.78 -5.08 -4.53
N VAL A 213 -9.00 -5.75 -3.66
CA VAL A 213 -9.28 -7.12 -3.26
C VAL A 213 -10.53 -7.14 -2.38
N SER A 214 -11.57 -7.77 -2.89
CA SER A 214 -12.87 -7.90 -2.23
C SER A 214 -13.52 -9.22 -2.62
N GLY A 215 -14.57 -9.60 -1.89
CA GLY A 215 -15.25 -10.88 -2.07
C GLY A 215 -15.78 -11.11 -3.48
N LYS A 216 -16.01 -10.05 -4.26
CA LYS A 216 -16.45 -10.16 -5.65
C LYS A 216 -15.32 -10.45 -6.65
N TYR A 217 -14.09 -10.01 -6.37
CA TYR A 217 -13.02 -9.95 -7.37
C TYR A 217 -11.78 -10.77 -7.03
N HIS A 218 -11.68 -11.34 -5.82
CA HIS A 218 -10.51 -12.10 -5.41
C HIS A 218 -10.12 -13.21 -6.40
N ILE A 219 -11.09 -13.96 -6.96
CA ILE A 219 -10.83 -15.02 -7.96
C ILE A 219 -10.18 -14.44 -9.23
N THR A 220 -10.83 -13.46 -9.85
CA THR A 220 -10.33 -12.80 -11.06
C THR A 220 -8.97 -12.14 -10.83
N MET A 221 -8.71 -11.62 -9.62
CA MET A 221 -7.41 -11.07 -9.27
C MET A 221 -6.32 -12.13 -9.13
N MET A 222 -6.64 -13.31 -8.60
CA MET A 222 -5.69 -14.44 -8.56
C MET A 222 -5.30 -14.86 -9.98
N GLU A 223 -6.28 -14.97 -10.88
CA GLU A 223 -6.04 -15.28 -12.30
C GLU A 223 -5.14 -14.23 -12.97
N VAL A 224 -5.44 -12.94 -12.77
CA VAL A 224 -4.68 -11.82 -13.32
C VAL A 224 -3.26 -11.78 -12.72
N ALA A 225 -3.12 -11.95 -11.40
CA ALA A 225 -1.83 -11.97 -10.72
C ALA A 225 -0.93 -13.08 -11.26
N ARG A 226 -1.49 -14.28 -11.45
CA ARG A 226 -0.80 -15.44 -12.01
C ARG A 226 -0.41 -15.21 -13.47
N LYS A 227 -1.34 -14.72 -14.29
CA LYS A 227 -1.13 -14.49 -15.73
C LYS A 227 -0.03 -13.47 -16.01
N PHE A 228 0.05 -12.41 -15.20
CA PHE A 228 1.01 -11.31 -15.41
C PHE A 228 2.22 -11.36 -14.48
N GLY A 229 2.33 -12.36 -13.60
CA GLY A 229 3.42 -12.47 -12.64
C GLY A 229 3.51 -11.23 -11.74
N VAL A 230 2.51 -11.06 -10.86
CA VAL A 230 2.40 -9.90 -9.95
C VAL A 230 2.44 -10.38 -8.48
N PRO A 231 3.63 -10.65 -7.91
CA PRO A 231 3.76 -11.19 -6.55
C PRO A 231 3.09 -10.34 -5.46
N SER A 232 3.22 -9.01 -5.55
CA SER A 232 2.60 -8.09 -4.60
C SER A 232 1.06 -8.18 -4.57
N LEU A 233 0.44 -8.60 -5.69
CA LEU A 233 -1.00 -8.80 -5.76
C LEU A 233 -1.40 -10.13 -5.10
N HIS A 234 -0.61 -11.19 -5.29
CA HIS A 234 -0.79 -12.46 -4.56
C HIS A 234 -0.76 -12.26 -3.05
N GLN A 235 0.23 -11.52 -2.54
CA GLN A 235 0.34 -11.21 -1.11
C GLN A 235 -0.90 -10.44 -0.59
N LYS A 236 -1.38 -9.43 -1.32
CA LYS A 236 -2.62 -8.70 -0.96
C LYS A 236 -3.85 -9.60 -0.96
N ILE A 237 -3.94 -10.54 -1.89
CA ILE A 237 -5.04 -11.50 -1.96
C ILE A 237 -4.99 -12.46 -0.76
N GLU A 238 -3.84 -13.03 -0.46
CA GLU A 238 -3.66 -13.92 0.70
C GLU A 238 -4.08 -13.22 2.01
N GLN A 239 -3.66 -11.97 2.20
CA GLN A 239 -4.04 -11.16 3.38
C GLN A 239 -5.55 -10.88 3.44
N TYR A 240 -6.19 -10.59 2.30
CA TYR A 240 -7.64 -10.48 2.22
C TYR A 240 -8.31 -11.80 2.66
N LEU A 241 -7.89 -12.94 2.11
CA LEU A 241 -8.47 -14.26 2.41
C LEU A 241 -8.28 -14.66 3.88
N LEU A 242 -7.16 -14.28 4.49
CA LEU A 242 -6.90 -14.45 5.92
C LEU A 242 -7.91 -13.69 6.78
N SER A 243 -8.20 -12.43 6.42
CA SER A 243 -9.13 -11.57 7.16
C SER A 243 -10.61 -11.82 6.87
N ASP A 244 -10.94 -12.48 5.75
CA ASP A 244 -12.32 -12.65 5.30
C ASP A 244 -13.10 -13.64 6.19
N THR A 245 -14.27 -13.25 6.67
CA THR A 245 -15.13 -14.08 7.54
C THR A 245 -16.33 -14.69 6.81
N LYS A 246 -16.47 -14.43 5.50
CA LYS A 246 -17.61 -14.85 4.69
C LYS A 246 -17.31 -16.12 3.88
N LEU A 247 -16.07 -16.29 3.45
CA LEU A 247 -15.62 -17.49 2.73
C LEU A 247 -15.62 -18.71 3.66
N LYS A 248 -16.10 -19.83 3.14
CA LYS A 248 -16.03 -21.12 3.82
C LYS A 248 -14.58 -21.57 3.93
N LEU A 249 -14.29 -22.35 4.95
CA LEU A 249 -12.95 -22.90 5.19
C LEU A 249 -12.41 -23.68 3.98
N ILE A 250 -13.23 -24.51 3.34
CA ILE A 250 -12.84 -25.29 2.17
C ILE A 250 -12.49 -24.43 0.95
N GLU A 251 -13.15 -23.28 0.76
CA GLU A 251 -12.82 -22.33 -0.32
C GLU A 251 -11.44 -21.72 -0.08
N LYS A 252 -11.15 -21.34 1.17
CA LYS A 252 -9.83 -20.82 1.55
C LYS A 252 -8.72 -21.85 1.35
N ILE A 253 -8.96 -23.11 1.73
CA ILE A 253 -8.03 -24.23 1.50
C ILE A 253 -7.78 -24.42 0.01
N LYS A 254 -8.84 -24.45 -0.81
CA LYS A 254 -8.72 -24.57 -2.27
C LYS A 254 -7.88 -23.44 -2.87
N TYR A 255 -8.17 -22.19 -2.51
CA TYR A 255 -7.39 -21.05 -3.01
C TYR A 255 -5.95 -21.08 -2.53
N ALA A 256 -5.71 -21.54 -1.30
CA ALA A 256 -4.36 -21.70 -0.79
C ALA A 256 -3.57 -22.78 -1.53
N ASP A 257 -4.19 -23.91 -1.83
CA ASP A 257 -3.60 -25.03 -2.60
C ASP A 257 -3.34 -24.65 -4.06
N GLU A 258 -4.26 -23.92 -4.70
CA GLU A 258 -4.13 -23.53 -6.11
C GLU A 258 -3.07 -22.44 -6.37
N ASN A 259 -2.72 -21.65 -5.34
CA ASN A 259 -1.86 -20.47 -5.46
C ASN A 259 -0.63 -20.50 -4.54
N ASP A 260 -0.40 -21.61 -3.84
CA ASP A 260 0.70 -21.78 -2.88
C ASP A 260 0.71 -20.73 -1.75
N TYR A 261 -0.48 -20.34 -1.27
CA TYR A 261 -0.64 -19.41 -0.14
C TYR A 261 -0.43 -20.13 1.19
N GLU A 262 0.84 -20.31 1.56
CA GLU A 262 1.25 -21.04 2.76
C GLU A 262 0.65 -20.47 4.06
N GLU A 263 0.59 -19.14 4.22
CA GLU A 263 0.07 -18.51 5.44
C GLU A 263 -1.44 -18.74 5.57
N LEU A 264 -2.16 -18.65 4.44
CA LEU A 264 -3.59 -18.99 4.40
C LEU A 264 -3.83 -20.46 4.69
N MET A 265 -3.01 -21.37 4.14
CA MET A 265 -3.13 -22.80 4.37
C MET A 265 -2.93 -23.15 5.85
N GLU A 266 -1.86 -22.65 6.47
CA GLU A 266 -1.57 -22.79 7.92
C GLU A 266 -2.78 -22.36 8.75
N LYS A 267 -3.30 -21.16 8.50
CA LYS A 267 -4.46 -20.63 9.25
C LYS A 267 -5.72 -21.44 9.04
N CYS A 268 -5.90 -22.04 7.88
CA CYS A 268 -7.01 -22.96 7.63
C CYS A 268 -6.85 -24.26 8.43
N ILE A 269 -5.67 -24.86 8.44
CA ILE A 269 -5.37 -26.09 9.19
C ILE A 269 -5.50 -25.86 10.70
N GLU A 270 -4.95 -24.76 11.24
CA GLU A 270 -5.09 -24.38 12.66
C GLU A 270 -6.58 -24.26 13.11
N SER A 271 -7.48 -23.93 12.18
CA SER A 271 -8.90 -23.82 12.47
C SER A 271 -9.64 -25.17 12.57
N LEU A 272 -9.04 -26.27 12.06
CA LEU A 272 -9.59 -27.63 12.09
C LEU A 272 -9.36 -28.31 13.46
N LYS A 273 -9.96 -27.77 14.51
CA LYS A 273 -9.70 -28.20 15.90
C LYS A 273 -10.38 -29.51 16.31
N THR A 274 -11.33 -30.03 15.52
CA THR A 274 -12.15 -31.19 15.91
C THR A 274 -12.26 -32.24 14.82
N GLY A 275 -12.43 -33.51 15.20
CA GLY A 275 -12.72 -34.58 14.25
C GLY A 275 -14.01 -34.36 13.46
N VAL A 276 -14.98 -33.62 14.01
CA VAL A 276 -16.21 -33.22 13.32
C VAL A 276 -15.92 -32.21 12.21
N SER A 277 -15.11 -31.18 12.48
CA SER A 277 -14.73 -30.20 11.44
C SER A 277 -13.98 -30.85 10.27
N ILE A 278 -13.14 -31.86 10.55
CA ILE A 278 -12.42 -32.61 9.51
C ILE A 278 -13.39 -33.45 8.67
N LYS A 279 -14.31 -34.18 9.32
CA LYS A 279 -15.33 -34.98 8.60
C LYS A 279 -16.23 -34.12 7.73
N ASN A 280 -16.68 -32.97 8.23
CA ASN A 280 -17.49 -32.03 7.45
C ASN A 280 -16.74 -31.51 6.22
N LEU A 281 -15.43 -31.28 6.34
CA LEU A 281 -14.58 -30.89 5.23
C LEU A 281 -14.48 -32.02 4.18
N GLN A 282 -14.27 -33.26 4.62
CA GLN A 282 -14.15 -34.43 3.75
C GLN A 282 -15.42 -34.76 2.97
N THR A 283 -16.59 -34.36 3.47
CA THR A 283 -17.87 -34.53 2.78
C THR A 283 -18.18 -33.43 1.76
N ASP A 284 -17.39 -32.36 1.72
CA ASP A 284 -17.60 -31.24 0.79
C ASP A 284 -17.05 -31.61 -0.61
N GLU A 285 -17.85 -31.39 -1.66
CA GLU A 285 -17.47 -31.76 -3.04
C GLU A 285 -16.16 -31.09 -3.49
N MET A 286 -15.85 -29.89 -3.00
CA MET A 286 -14.60 -29.20 -3.33
C MET A 286 -13.37 -29.86 -2.70
N PHE A 287 -13.53 -30.65 -1.64
CA PHE A 287 -12.43 -31.41 -1.04
C PHE A 287 -11.87 -32.46 -2.01
N HIS A 288 -12.74 -33.05 -2.84
CA HIS A 288 -12.34 -34.00 -3.88
C HIS A 288 -11.70 -33.33 -5.12
N GLN A 289 -11.77 -32.00 -5.21
CA GLN A 289 -11.12 -31.21 -6.28
C GLN A 289 -9.73 -30.69 -5.87
N LEU A 290 -9.35 -30.85 -4.59
CA LEU A 290 -8.00 -30.52 -4.13
C LEU A 290 -7.00 -31.41 -4.85
N LYS A 291 -5.85 -30.86 -5.24
CA LYS A 291 -4.86 -31.62 -6.02
C LYS A 291 -4.42 -32.85 -5.22
N GLU A 292 -4.57 -34.06 -5.79
CA GLU A 292 -3.78 -35.20 -5.34
C GLU A 292 -2.31 -34.81 -5.58
N THR A 293 -1.54 -34.70 -4.50
CA THR A 293 -0.17 -34.15 -4.49
C THR A 293 0.75 -34.89 -5.46
N THR A 294 0.71 -34.45 -6.72
CA THR A 294 1.80 -34.58 -7.66
C THR A 294 2.48 -33.22 -7.62
N LYS A 295 3.76 -33.19 -7.29
CA LYS A 295 4.61 -32.01 -7.44
C LYS A 295 4.50 -31.51 -8.88
N MET A 296 3.53 -30.66 -9.17
CA MET A 296 3.63 -29.74 -10.29
C MET A 296 4.70 -28.76 -9.84
N ASP A 297 5.77 -28.69 -10.63
CA ASP A 297 6.75 -27.62 -10.45
C ASP A 297 5.98 -26.31 -10.35
N PRO A 298 6.16 -25.57 -9.25
CA PRO A 298 5.51 -24.29 -9.12
C PRO A 298 5.94 -23.46 -10.32
N VAL A 299 5.04 -22.66 -10.84
CA VAL A 299 5.41 -21.52 -11.68
C VAL A 299 6.08 -20.49 -10.76
N VAL A 300 7.23 -20.87 -10.21
CA VAL A 300 8.29 -20.06 -9.65
C VAL A 300 9.41 -20.20 -10.67
N ASN A 301 9.27 -19.54 -11.81
CA ASN A 301 10.47 -19.15 -12.53
C ASN A 301 10.97 -17.87 -11.86
N ASN A 302 11.94 -18.04 -10.94
CA ASN A 302 13.01 -17.09 -10.59
C ASN A 302 13.10 -16.53 -9.15
N ALA A 303 12.38 -17.05 -8.14
CA ALA A 303 12.66 -16.65 -6.75
C ALA A 303 13.96 -17.29 -6.25
N ASN A 304 14.89 -16.47 -5.75
CA ASN A 304 16.13 -16.93 -5.15
C ASN A 304 15.84 -17.48 -3.76
N LYS A 305 16.29 -18.70 -3.50
CA LYS A 305 16.02 -19.40 -2.24
C LYS A 305 17.33 -19.77 -1.54
N ILE A 306 17.59 -19.13 -0.41
CA ILE A 306 18.83 -19.32 0.36
C ILE A 306 18.49 -19.78 1.77
N ARG A 307 19.17 -20.83 2.24
CA ARG A 307 19.03 -21.36 3.60
C ARG A 307 20.34 -21.19 4.34
N TRP A 308 20.24 -20.75 5.60
CA TRP A 308 21.40 -20.64 6.47
C TRP A 308 21.11 -21.20 7.86
N LYS A 309 22.07 -21.92 8.41
CA LYS A 309 22.05 -22.43 9.78
C LYS A 309 22.86 -21.50 10.67
N PHE A 310 22.23 -20.99 11.72
CA PHE A 310 22.88 -20.16 12.73
C PHE A 310 23.05 -21.00 14.00
N ASP A 311 24.30 -21.27 14.36
CA ASP A 311 24.68 -21.98 15.59
C ASP A 311 24.75 -21.01 16.79
N ASP A 312 24.82 -21.57 18.00
CA ASP A 312 24.96 -20.86 19.28
C ASP A 312 23.89 -19.78 19.53
N ILE A 313 22.64 -20.03 19.12
CA ILE A 313 21.57 -19.03 19.12
C ILE A 313 21.24 -18.50 20.52
N LYS A 314 21.40 -19.30 21.57
CA LYS A 314 21.20 -18.86 22.96
C LYS A 314 22.19 -17.78 23.40
N SER A 315 23.33 -17.63 22.72
CA SER A 315 24.30 -16.58 22.99
C SER A 315 24.00 -15.26 22.25
N LEU A 316 22.97 -15.24 21.39
CA LEU A 316 22.51 -14.03 20.72
C LEU A 316 21.92 -13.05 21.73
N THR A 317 22.66 -11.99 22.00
CA THR A 317 22.29 -10.91 22.93
C THR A 317 21.85 -9.68 22.13
N GLU A 318 22.62 -8.59 22.11
CA GLU A 318 22.31 -7.37 21.34
C GLU A 318 23.05 -7.32 19.99
N LYS A 319 23.91 -8.30 19.72
CA LYS A 319 24.61 -8.43 18.43
C LYS A 319 23.76 -9.22 17.44
N TYR A 320 24.12 -9.12 16.17
CA TYR A 320 23.56 -9.95 15.11
C TYR A 320 24.53 -11.09 14.77
N PHE A 321 23.99 -12.24 14.38
CA PHE A 321 24.73 -13.27 13.66
C PHE A 321 24.53 -13.09 12.16
N VAL A 322 25.53 -13.49 11.38
CA VAL A 322 25.55 -13.34 9.91
C VAL A 322 25.74 -14.66 9.21
N SER A 323 25.13 -14.81 8.05
CA SER A 323 25.42 -15.91 7.14
C SER A 323 26.74 -15.71 6.41
N ASP A 324 27.18 -16.74 5.69
CA ASP A 324 28.15 -16.52 4.61
C ASP A 324 27.54 -15.63 3.52
N LYS A 325 28.44 -14.97 2.80
CA LYS A 325 28.11 -14.14 1.65
C LYS A 325 27.60 -15.00 0.50
N PHE A 326 26.51 -14.57 -0.12
CA PHE A 326 26.01 -15.12 -1.38
C PHE A 326 25.75 -14.00 -2.39
N THR A 327 25.80 -14.32 -3.68
CA THR A 327 25.67 -13.34 -4.76
C THR A 327 24.40 -13.63 -5.57
N ILE A 328 23.56 -12.62 -5.72
CA ILE A 328 22.37 -12.67 -6.58
C ILE A 328 22.42 -11.44 -7.48
N GLY A 329 22.39 -11.64 -8.79
CA GLY A 329 22.63 -10.56 -9.75
C GLY A 329 24.03 -9.94 -9.57
N PRO A 330 24.17 -8.60 -9.65
CA PRO A 330 25.47 -7.93 -9.48
C PRO A 330 25.82 -7.64 -8.01
N VAL A 331 25.09 -8.19 -7.04
CA VAL A 331 25.15 -7.78 -5.64
C VAL A 331 25.41 -8.95 -4.70
N ASP A 332 26.18 -8.65 -3.66
CA ASP A 332 26.48 -9.53 -2.54
C ASP A 332 25.59 -9.27 -1.34
N TRP A 333 25.11 -10.36 -0.77
CA TRP A 333 24.10 -10.40 0.28
C TRP A 333 24.57 -11.27 1.44
N ILE A 334 24.07 -10.95 2.63
CA ILE A 334 24.05 -11.85 3.79
C ILE A 334 22.68 -11.82 4.44
N ILE A 335 22.35 -12.90 5.14
CA ILE A 335 21.25 -12.95 6.09
C ILE A 335 21.81 -12.59 7.45
N LYS A 336 21.14 -11.69 8.17
CA LYS A 336 21.42 -11.41 9.58
C LYS A 336 20.27 -11.92 10.44
N VAL A 337 20.57 -12.42 11.62
CA VAL A 337 19.57 -12.64 12.67
C VAL A 337 19.97 -11.85 13.90
N ALA A 338 19.01 -11.18 14.52
CA ALA A 338 19.22 -10.38 15.72
C ALA A 338 18.07 -10.61 16.70
N LYS A 339 18.35 -10.34 17.98
CA LYS A 339 17.33 -10.23 19.01
C LYS A 339 16.99 -8.75 19.17
N GLU A 340 15.76 -8.38 18.84
CA GLU A 340 15.31 -6.98 18.77
C GLU A 340 14.11 -6.76 19.70
N VAL A 341 13.93 -5.53 20.16
CA VAL A 341 12.81 -5.15 21.03
C VAL A 341 11.85 -4.26 20.26
N THR A 342 10.65 -4.75 20.03
CA THR A 342 9.60 -4.08 19.27
C THR A 342 8.33 -4.05 20.11
N ASN A 343 7.80 -2.85 20.35
CA ASN A 343 6.65 -2.65 21.25
C ASN A 343 6.84 -3.31 22.64
N GLU A 344 8.03 -3.15 23.23
CA GLU A 344 8.40 -3.70 24.55
C GLU A 344 8.42 -5.24 24.62
N VAL A 345 8.41 -5.91 23.46
CA VAL A 345 8.51 -7.38 23.35
C VAL A 345 9.77 -7.75 22.59
N GLU A 346 10.52 -8.72 23.12
CA GLU A 346 11.71 -9.27 22.46
C GLU A 346 11.31 -10.23 21.33
N HIS A 347 11.93 -10.08 20.16
CA HIS A 347 11.72 -10.91 18.99
C HIS A 347 13.05 -11.41 18.43
N LEU A 348 13.01 -12.59 17.79
CA LEU A 348 13.99 -12.97 16.78
C LEU A 348 13.59 -12.29 15.47
N SER A 349 14.50 -11.49 14.95
CA SER A 349 14.31 -10.75 13.71
C SER A 349 15.35 -11.20 12.70
N ALA A 350 14.94 -11.40 11.44
CA ALA A 350 15.86 -11.69 10.36
C ALA A 350 15.88 -10.54 9.36
N TYR A 351 17.06 -10.28 8.82
CA TYR A 351 17.30 -9.24 7.84
C TYR A 351 18.03 -9.81 6.64
N LEU A 352 17.68 -9.32 5.47
CA LEU A 352 18.52 -9.41 4.30
C LEU A 352 19.38 -8.14 4.34
N HIS A 353 20.69 -8.31 4.20
CA HIS A 353 21.60 -7.18 4.22
C HIS A 353 22.49 -7.18 2.99
N PHE A 354 22.69 -5.96 2.53
CA PHE A 354 23.53 -5.61 1.42
C PHE A 354 24.96 -5.30 1.90
N ILE A 355 25.98 -6.00 1.40
CA ILE A 355 27.38 -5.86 1.86
C ILE A 355 28.17 -4.80 1.07
N SER A 356 27.53 -4.11 0.13
CA SER A 356 28.18 -3.34 -0.95
C SER A 356 28.61 -4.21 -2.13
N ALA A 357 28.31 -3.72 -3.34
CA ALA A 357 28.87 -4.24 -4.57
C ALA A 357 30.33 -3.75 -4.66
N ASN A 358 31.30 -4.62 -4.42
CA ASN A 358 32.70 -4.24 -4.57
C ASN A 358 33.05 -4.07 -6.07
N LYS A 359 33.73 -2.95 -6.39
CA LYS A 359 34.47 -2.59 -7.62
C LYS A 359 33.79 -1.97 -8.85
N ASN A 360 32.48 -1.74 -8.91
CA ASN A 360 31.92 -0.89 -9.96
C ASN A 360 30.94 0.11 -9.35
N ASP A 361 31.39 1.37 -9.31
CA ASP A 361 30.75 2.59 -8.80
C ASP A 361 29.48 2.99 -9.59
N LYS A 362 28.62 2.01 -9.89
CA LYS A 362 27.42 2.19 -10.69
C LYS A 362 26.31 2.79 -9.85
N ASN A 363 25.54 3.69 -10.44
CA ASN A 363 24.30 4.18 -9.87
C ASN A 363 23.24 3.12 -10.11
N TRP A 364 22.84 2.39 -9.08
CA TRP A 364 21.87 1.31 -9.21
C TRP A 364 20.84 1.35 -8.09
N LEU A 365 19.76 0.64 -8.35
CA LEU A 365 18.71 0.36 -7.41
C LEU A 365 18.29 -1.12 -7.53
N CYS A 366 17.95 -1.75 -6.41
CA CYS A 366 17.47 -3.12 -6.34
C CYS A 366 16.18 -3.17 -5.52
N GLN A 367 15.09 -3.61 -6.14
CA GLN A 367 13.87 -3.96 -5.44
C GLN A 367 13.88 -5.42 -5.05
N VAL A 368 13.44 -5.71 -3.83
CA VAL A 368 13.34 -7.05 -3.27
C VAL A 368 11.91 -7.28 -2.80
N ASP A 369 11.27 -8.32 -3.33
CA ASP A 369 9.97 -8.82 -2.86
C ASP A 369 10.11 -10.30 -2.49
N GLY A 370 9.66 -10.71 -1.31
CA GLY A 370 9.90 -12.04 -0.77
C GLY A 370 9.47 -12.23 0.68
N ARG A 371 10.07 -13.23 1.33
CA ARG A 371 9.78 -13.61 2.72
C ARG A 371 10.98 -14.30 3.38
N PHE A 372 11.05 -14.20 4.70
CA PHE A 372 11.85 -15.07 5.54
C PHE A 372 11.00 -16.23 6.07
N LYS A 373 11.63 -17.39 6.29
CA LYS A 373 11.04 -18.51 7.02
C LYS A 373 12.03 -18.98 8.09
N LEU A 374 11.61 -18.97 9.35
CA LEU A 374 12.28 -19.70 10.41
C LEU A 374 11.80 -21.16 10.36
N LEU A 375 12.71 -22.07 10.02
CA LEU A 375 12.36 -23.47 9.80
C LEU A 375 12.30 -24.24 11.10
N LYS A 376 11.27 -25.07 11.22
CA LYS A 376 11.12 -26.03 12.30
C LYS A 376 12.01 -27.25 12.01
N GLN A 377 12.72 -27.74 13.01
CA GLN A 377 13.81 -28.73 12.85
C GLN A 377 13.51 -30.12 13.43
N ASP A 378 12.37 -30.27 14.11
CA ASP A 378 11.89 -31.54 14.68
C ASP A 378 11.05 -32.37 13.69
N GLY A 379 10.78 -31.84 12.49
CA GLY A 379 10.06 -32.52 11.42
C GLY A 379 8.53 -32.54 11.60
N ALA A 380 7.98 -31.93 12.65
CA ALA A 380 6.55 -31.90 12.92
C ALA A 380 6.09 -30.48 13.28
N GLY A 381 5.57 -29.75 12.28
CA GLY A 381 4.91 -28.46 12.47
C GLY A 381 5.40 -27.35 11.53
N GLU A 382 4.77 -26.20 11.63
CA GLU A 382 4.88 -25.12 10.65
C GLU A 382 6.10 -24.21 10.86
N HIS A 383 6.55 -23.58 9.78
CA HIS A 383 7.60 -22.56 9.79
C HIS A 383 7.01 -21.22 10.24
N LYS A 384 7.85 -20.29 10.72
CA LYS A 384 7.39 -18.93 11.00
C LYS A 384 7.82 -17.99 9.89
N ILE A 385 6.86 -17.24 9.34
CA ILE A 385 7.06 -16.42 8.16
C ILE A 385 7.22 -14.95 8.57
N GLY A 386 8.28 -14.32 8.09
CA GLY A 386 8.48 -12.87 8.14
C GLY A 386 8.36 -12.27 6.74
N LYS A 387 7.74 -11.10 6.61
CA LYS A 387 7.62 -10.42 5.31
C LYS A 387 8.97 -9.81 4.90
N LEU A 388 9.27 -9.81 3.61
CA LEU A 388 10.44 -9.12 3.07
C LEU A 388 10.03 -8.39 1.79
N GLU A 389 9.73 -7.11 1.91
CA GLU A 389 9.50 -6.24 0.76
C GLU A 389 10.28 -4.96 1.03
N THR A 390 11.20 -4.59 0.13
CA THR A 390 12.13 -3.47 0.35
C THR A 390 12.83 -3.02 -0.94
N CYS A 391 13.56 -1.91 -0.85
CA CYS A 391 14.40 -1.37 -1.89
C CYS A 391 15.79 -1.00 -1.34
N TYR A 392 16.84 -1.42 -2.03
CA TYR A 392 18.23 -1.04 -1.80
C TYR A 392 18.73 -0.14 -2.92
N HIS A 393 19.62 0.81 -2.61
CA HIS A 393 20.26 1.64 -3.64
C HIS A 393 21.69 2.03 -3.24
N LYS A 394 22.42 2.64 -4.17
CA LYS A 394 23.77 3.17 -3.94
C LYS A 394 23.79 4.12 -2.73
N GLY A 395 24.73 3.90 -1.81
CA GLY A 395 24.91 4.71 -0.60
C GLY A 395 24.00 4.31 0.58
N LEU A 396 23.05 3.38 0.38
CA LEU A 396 22.20 2.88 1.46
C LEU A 396 22.85 1.66 2.14
N PHE A 397 23.35 1.84 3.36
CA PHE A 397 23.98 0.78 4.16
C PHE A 397 23.00 0.20 5.21
N LEU A 398 21.79 -0.15 4.78
CA LEU A 398 20.76 -0.69 5.68
C LEU A 398 20.56 -2.20 5.51
N SER A 399 20.00 -2.82 6.54
CA SER A 399 19.46 -4.18 6.48
C SER A 399 17.94 -4.05 6.62
N TYR A 400 17.19 -4.76 5.79
CA TYR A 400 15.73 -4.78 5.89
C TYR A 400 15.26 -6.17 6.27
N GLY A 401 14.28 -6.23 7.15
CA GLY A 401 13.94 -7.46 7.84
C GLY A 401 12.58 -7.40 8.50
N SER A 402 12.23 -8.51 9.13
CA SER A 402 10.98 -8.68 9.87
C SER A 402 11.28 -9.34 11.20
N ASP A 403 10.51 -8.96 12.22
CA ASP A 403 10.34 -9.77 13.42
C ASP A 403 9.61 -11.05 13.00
N ILE A 404 10.20 -12.22 13.28
CA ILE A 404 9.66 -13.51 12.81
C ILE A 404 8.93 -14.23 13.94
N LEU A 405 9.50 -14.22 15.15
CA LEU A 405 8.98 -14.94 16.29
C LEU A 405 9.37 -14.23 17.59
N LYS A 406 8.52 -14.27 18.62
CA LYS A 406 8.90 -13.76 19.94
C LYS A 406 10.06 -14.57 20.50
N TRP A 407 10.98 -13.90 21.18
CA TRP A 407 12.17 -14.54 21.74
C TRP A 407 11.82 -15.63 22.77
N ALA A 408 10.83 -15.36 23.62
CA ALA A 408 10.34 -16.34 24.60
C ALA A 408 9.75 -17.59 23.92
N ASP A 409 9.04 -17.42 22.80
CA ASP A 409 8.45 -18.53 22.05
C ASP A 409 9.55 -19.33 21.32
N LEU A 410 10.60 -18.67 20.83
CA LEU A 410 11.75 -19.35 20.22
C LEU A 410 12.44 -20.31 21.20
N LEU A 411 12.62 -19.87 22.45
CA LEU A 411 13.30 -20.64 23.50
C LEU A 411 12.43 -21.68 24.20
N SER A 412 11.11 -21.69 23.94
CA SER A 412 10.19 -22.61 24.59
C SER A 412 10.44 -24.05 24.15
N ASP A 413 10.73 -24.92 25.12
CA ASP A 413 10.90 -26.36 24.89
C ASP A 413 9.65 -26.94 24.22
N GLY A 414 9.83 -27.62 23.08
CA GLY A 414 8.73 -28.21 22.30
C GLY A 414 8.24 -27.38 21.10
N ASN A 415 8.69 -26.13 20.93
CA ASN A 415 8.38 -25.35 19.72
C ASN A 415 9.21 -25.74 18.49
N GLY A 416 10.24 -26.58 18.65
CA GLY A 416 10.89 -27.29 17.53
C GLY A 416 11.80 -26.47 16.63
N PHE A 417 11.95 -25.16 16.86
CA PHE A 417 12.79 -24.28 16.04
C PHE A 417 14.28 -24.39 16.34
N ILE A 418 14.64 -24.68 17.60
CA ILE A 418 16.04 -24.86 18.01
C ILE A 418 16.38 -26.35 18.06
N LYS A 419 17.46 -26.73 17.38
CA LYS A 419 18.07 -28.07 17.48
C LYS A 419 19.57 -27.90 17.69
N ASN A 420 20.14 -28.53 18.71
CA ASN A 420 21.57 -28.41 19.05
C ASN A 420 22.04 -26.94 19.13
N ASP A 421 21.26 -26.11 19.83
CA ASP A 421 21.49 -24.66 19.97
C ASP A 421 21.59 -23.89 18.64
N SER A 422 20.97 -24.41 17.58
CA SER A 422 20.98 -23.79 16.27
C SER A 422 19.58 -23.57 15.72
N ILE A 423 19.42 -22.57 14.85
CA ILE A 423 18.21 -22.31 14.07
C ILE A 423 18.53 -22.38 12.57
N ILE A 424 17.51 -22.60 11.73
CA ILE A 424 17.65 -22.49 10.28
C ILE A 424 16.71 -21.41 9.78
N VAL A 425 17.26 -20.42 9.08
CA VAL A 425 16.50 -19.35 8.42
C VAL A 425 16.63 -19.53 6.91
N GLU A 426 15.49 -19.51 6.24
CA GLU A 426 15.37 -19.48 4.79
C GLU A 426 14.91 -18.08 4.36
N VAL A 427 15.51 -17.55 3.30
CA VAL A 427 15.01 -16.37 2.60
C VAL A 427 14.64 -16.77 1.18
N GLU A 428 13.44 -16.40 0.76
CA GLU A 428 12.91 -16.62 -0.58
C GLU A 428 12.51 -15.27 -1.16
N PHE A 429 13.17 -14.84 -2.24
CA PHE A 429 12.94 -13.50 -2.78
C PHE A 429 13.26 -13.33 -4.26
N ASN A 430 12.53 -12.42 -4.89
CA ASN A 430 12.83 -11.88 -6.21
C ASN A 430 13.57 -10.56 -6.07
N ALA A 431 14.67 -10.41 -6.82
CA ALA A 431 15.46 -9.19 -6.85
C ALA A 431 15.43 -8.57 -8.26
N ARG A 432 14.89 -7.36 -8.39
CA ARG A 432 14.86 -6.61 -9.66
C ARG A 432 15.87 -5.47 -9.61
N TYR A 433 16.89 -5.56 -10.46
CA TYR A 433 18.00 -4.60 -10.52
C TYR A 433 17.84 -3.62 -11.67
N PHE A 434 18.17 -2.36 -11.38
CA PHE A 434 18.13 -1.26 -12.32
C PHE A 434 19.44 -0.51 -12.26
N ASP A 435 20.17 -0.47 -13.37
CA ASP A 435 21.48 0.20 -13.50
C ASP A 435 21.26 1.56 -14.19
N PHE A 436 21.17 2.62 -13.40
CA PHE A 436 21.02 4.00 -13.86
C PHE A 436 22.35 4.63 -14.30
N SER A 437 23.48 3.93 -14.20
CA SER A 437 24.76 4.42 -14.75
C SER A 437 24.82 4.35 -16.27
N LYS A 438 23.85 3.68 -16.90
CA LYS A 438 23.79 3.49 -18.35
C LYS A 438 22.38 3.69 -18.85
N ARG A 439 22.28 4.12 -20.09
CA ARG A 439 21.02 4.12 -20.82
C ARG A 439 20.46 2.69 -20.86
N ILE A 440 19.20 2.54 -20.49
CA ILE A 440 18.41 1.34 -20.72
C ILE A 440 17.48 1.65 -21.89
N ASP A 441 17.78 1.07 -23.06
CA ASP A 441 17.02 1.35 -24.28
C ASP A 441 15.54 1.03 -24.09
N GLY A 442 14.68 1.94 -24.52
CA GLY A 442 13.23 1.84 -24.35
C GLY A 442 12.71 2.13 -22.94
N PHE A 443 13.58 2.39 -21.96
CA PHE A 443 13.21 2.72 -20.58
C PHE A 443 13.69 4.09 -20.12
N THR A 444 14.97 4.43 -20.30
CA THR A 444 15.52 5.72 -19.87
C THR A 444 15.47 6.73 -21.00
N ASP A 445 14.98 7.94 -20.71
CA ASP A 445 14.69 9.00 -21.68
C ASP A 445 15.21 10.39 -21.22
N ILE A 446 15.88 10.46 -20.06
CA ILE A 446 16.56 11.66 -19.57
C ILE A 446 17.81 11.30 -18.76
N ILE A 447 18.81 12.16 -18.80
CA ILE A 447 19.99 12.12 -17.92
C ILE A 447 19.81 13.18 -16.83
N VAL A 448 19.88 12.80 -15.57
CA VAL A 448 19.93 13.76 -14.45
C VAL A 448 21.37 13.77 -13.93
N ASN A 449 22.05 14.89 -14.09
CA ASN A 449 23.36 15.12 -13.50
C ASN A 449 23.17 15.61 -12.06
N VAL A 450 23.71 14.86 -11.10
CA VAL A 450 23.70 15.18 -9.68
C VAL A 450 25.10 14.96 -9.15
N ASP A 451 25.69 15.95 -8.49
CA ASP A 451 27.03 15.83 -7.92
C ASP A 451 28.06 15.26 -8.93
N LYS A 452 28.07 15.85 -10.14
CA LYS A 452 28.89 15.45 -11.31
C LYS A 452 28.69 14.01 -11.76
N THR A 453 27.60 13.38 -11.34
CA THR A 453 27.27 11.99 -11.62
C THR A 453 26.03 11.93 -12.50
N ASP A 454 26.13 11.23 -13.63
CA ASP A 454 25.01 11.05 -14.55
C ASP A 454 24.12 9.88 -14.12
N PHE A 455 22.81 10.15 -14.07
CA PHE A 455 21.77 9.17 -13.85
C PHE A 455 20.87 9.09 -15.09
N HIS A 456 20.93 7.96 -15.80
CA HIS A 456 19.98 7.66 -16.86
C HIS A 456 18.67 7.17 -16.25
N VAL A 457 17.62 7.98 -16.31
CA VAL A 457 16.32 7.71 -15.67
C VAL A 457 15.15 7.94 -16.65
N ASN A 458 13.93 7.67 -16.19
CA ASN A 458 12.70 7.88 -16.96
C ASN A 458 11.98 9.16 -16.49
N LYS A 459 11.59 10.06 -17.40
CA LYS A 459 10.83 11.28 -17.11
C LYS A 459 9.51 10.92 -16.43
N GLY A 460 8.79 9.95 -16.99
CA GLY A 460 7.54 9.44 -16.43
C GLY A 460 7.68 8.87 -15.00
N LEU A 461 8.83 8.28 -14.66
CA LEU A 461 9.16 7.82 -13.31
C LEU A 461 9.26 9.00 -12.33
N LEU A 462 10.10 9.99 -12.65
CA LEU A 462 10.30 11.17 -11.80
C LEU A 462 8.99 11.96 -11.61
N CYS A 463 8.28 12.24 -12.72
CA CYS A 463 7.07 13.04 -12.72
C CYS A 463 5.89 12.37 -12.00
N SER A 464 5.87 11.04 -11.91
CA SER A 464 4.71 10.32 -11.39
C SER A 464 4.40 10.54 -9.91
N LYS A 465 5.38 11.04 -9.15
CA LYS A 465 5.30 11.23 -7.69
C LYS A 465 6.04 12.46 -7.19
N SER A 466 6.71 13.22 -8.06
CA SER A 466 7.33 14.49 -7.72
C SER A 466 6.64 15.61 -8.49
N HIS A 467 5.95 16.51 -7.77
CA HIS A 467 5.40 17.73 -8.38
C HIS A 467 6.53 18.59 -8.96
N TYR A 468 7.69 18.66 -8.29
CA TYR A 468 8.85 19.38 -8.80
C TYR A 468 9.28 18.89 -10.18
N PHE A 469 9.47 17.57 -10.34
CA PHE A 469 9.89 17.02 -11.64
C PHE A 469 8.79 17.10 -12.68
N TYR A 470 7.52 16.99 -12.27
CA TYR A 470 6.40 17.23 -13.17
C TYR A 470 6.45 18.65 -13.74
N ASP A 471 6.55 19.66 -12.88
CA ASP A 471 6.62 21.07 -13.29
C ASP A 471 7.86 21.34 -14.16
N LEU A 472 9.00 20.76 -13.78
CA LEU A 472 10.27 20.94 -14.47
C LEU A 472 10.29 20.29 -15.86
N LEU A 473 9.81 19.05 -15.98
CA LEU A 473 9.99 18.25 -17.19
C LEU A 473 8.79 18.36 -18.14
N VAL A 474 7.58 18.49 -17.59
CA VAL A 474 6.32 18.48 -18.34
C VAL A 474 5.84 19.91 -18.58
N ASP A 475 5.58 20.68 -17.51
CA ASP A 475 4.95 22.00 -17.66
C ASP A 475 5.87 23.01 -18.34
N LYS A 476 7.18 22.96 -18.05
CA LYS A 476 8.19 23.75 -18.76
C LYS A 476 8.59 23.17 -20.12
N ARG A 477 8.00 22.04 -20.54
CA ARG A 477 8.30 21.30 -21.77
C ARG A 477 9.80 21.13 -21.98
N CYS A 478 10.47 20.51 -21.01
CA CYS A 478 11.91 20.26 -21.09
C CYS A 478 12.23 19.39 -22.31
N GLN A 479 12.76 20.04 -23.36
CA GLN A 479 13.25 19.40 -24.58
C GLN A 479 14.67 18.84 -24.42
N GLU A 480 15.33 19.15 -23.30
CA GLU A 480 16.67 18.70 -23.02
C GLU A 480 16.68 17.19 -22.76
N SER A 481 17.72 16.52 -23.27
CA SER A 481 18.01 15.12 -22.97
C SER A 481 18.70 14.95 -21.61
N SER A 482 19.10 16.05 -20.97
CA SER A 482 19.79 16.06 -19.69
C SER A 482 19.42 17.28 -18.86
N ILE A 483 19.35 17.15 -17.53
CA ILE A 483 19.18 18.25 -16.57
C ILE A 483 20.24 18.17 -15.47
N GLU A 484 20.58 19.28 -14.83
CA GLU A 484 21.52 19.32 -13.68
C GLU A 484 20.80 19.76 -12.40
N LEU A 485 21.04 19.04 -11.30
CA LEU A 485 20.55 19.37 -9.96
C LEU A 485 21.75 19.58 -9.03
N SER A 486 22.23 20.83 -8.97
CA SER A 486 23.46 21.19 -8.27
C SER A 486 23.34 21.21 -6.73
N ASP A 487 22.12 21.19 -6.22
CA ASP A 487 21.75 21.29 -4.81
C ASP A 487 21.42 19.92 -4.19
N LEU A 488 21.74 18.83 -4.88
CA LEU A 488 21.57 17.46 -4.44
C LEU A 488 22.90 16.72 -4.42
N THR A 489 23.05 15.86 -3.42
CA THR A 489 24.01 14.76 -3.43
C THR A 489 23.45 13.56 -4.18
N THR A 490 24.34 12.70 -4.66
CA THR A 490 23.99 11.38 -5.24
C THR A 490 23.08 10.58 -4.29
N PHE A 491 23.32 10.64 -2.98
CA PHE A 491 22.53 9.90 -1.98
C PHE A 491 21.10 10.45 -1.87
N GLU A 492 20.92 11.76 -1.81
CA GLU A 492 19.60 12.39 -1.76
C GLU A 492 18.80 12.12 -3.04
N PHE A 493 19.44 12.21 -4.22
CA PHE A 493 18.76 11.89 -5.47
C PHE A 493 18.35 10.42 -5.55
N CYS A 494 19.20 9.49 -5.10
CA CYS A 494 18.83 8.08 -5.00
C CYS A 494 17.61 7.87 -4.08
N ASN A 495 17.56 8.59 -2.95
CA ASN A 495 16.39 8.56 -2.06
C ASN A 495 15.14 9.12 -2.74
N ILE A 496 15.25 10.20 -3.53
CA ILE A 496 14.13 10.71 -4.32
C ILE A 496 13.67 9.66 -5.33
N VAL A 497 14.55 9.11 -6.16
CA VAL A 497 14.22 8.08 -7.16
C VAL A 497 13.60 6.83 -6.53
N ALA A 498 14.13 6.40 -5.38
CA ALA A 498 13.58 5.30 -4.61
C ALA A 498 12.20 5.63 -4.03
N ASN A 499 11.86 6.89 -3.76
CA ASN A 499 10.56 7.27 -3.18
C ASN A 499 9.57 7.90 -4.18
N THR A 500 9.98 8.25 -5.39
CA THR A 500 9.12 8.77 -6.48
C THR A 500 8.44 7.67 -7.27
N SER A 501 8.43 6.45 -6.77
CA SER A 501 7.67 5.37 -7.36
C SER A 501 6.94 4.62 -6.26
N ARG A 502 5.69 4.24 -6.46
CA ARG A 502 5.06 3.20 -5.63
C ARG A 502 5.62 1.79 -5.98
N PHE A 503 6.78 1.76 -6.60
CA PHE A 503 7.48 0.59 -7.11
C PHE A 503 8.81 0.38 -6.37
N TYR A 504 9.30 1.40 -5.66
CA TYR A 504 10.45 1.38 -4.75
C TYR A 504 10.16 2.08 -3.40
N GLY A 505 9.14 2.94 -3.36
CA GLY A 505 8.52 3.53 -2.17
C GLY A 505 7.65 2.50 -1.49
N ASP A 506 6.56 2.78 -0.78
CA ASP A 506 5.82 1.83 0.11
C ASP A 506 6.63 1.04 1.17
N TYR A 507 7.84 0.55 0.88
CA TYR A 507 8.61 -0.42 1.64
C TYR A 507 9.91 0.09 2.25
N LEU A 508 10.37 1.28 1.86
CA LEU A 508 11.29 2.05 2.69
C LEU A 508 10.59 2.33 4.02
N ASP A 509 10.81 1.44 4.98
CA ASP A 509 10.95 1.76 6.40
C ASP A 509 12.08 2.79 6.41
N VAL A 510 11.75 4.06 6.15
CA VAL A 510 12.74 5.14 6.21
C VAL A 510 13.18 5.12 7.65
N LYS A 511 14.37 4.59 7.90
CA LYS A 511 15.00 4.68 9.20
C LYS A 511 15.43 6.13 9.35
N LEU A 512 14.47 6.99 9.66
CA LEU A 512 14.67 8.39 9.98
C LEU A 512 15.34 8.43 11.36
N ASP A 513 16.64 8.26 11.40
CA ASP A 513 17.42 8.67 12.56
C ASP A 513 17.89 10.13 12.38
N ALA A 514 18.62 10.65 13.36
CA ALA A 514 19.14 12.01 13.32
C ALA A 514 20.01 12.32 12.08
N GLN A 515 20.44 11.31 11.32
CA GLN A 515 21.23 11.46 10.10
C GLN A 515 20.36 11.57 8.82
N ASN A 516 19.06 11.31 8.93
CA ASN A 516 18.12 11.26 7.79
C ASN A 516 16.93 12.24 7.93
N MET A 517 16.94 13.14 8.93
CA MET A 517 15.88 14.15 9.10
C MET A 517 15.80 15.13 7.93
N ASP A 518 16.88 15.30 7.18
CA ASP A 518 16.95 16.08 5.93
C ASP A 518 16.02 15.51 4.84
N LEU A 519 15.57 14.24 4.95
CA LEU A 519 14.62 13.64 4.01
C LEU A 519 13.24 14.30 4.04
N ILE A 520 12.82 14.89 5.17
CA ILE A 520 11.55 15.63 5.25
C ILE A 520 11.64 16.91 4.41
N GLU A 521 12.75 17.65 4.55
CA GLU A 521 13.00 18.86 3.78
C GLU A 521 13.15 18.54 2.29
N LEU A 522 13.87 17.45 1.97
CA LEU A 522 14.02 16.94 0.62
C LEU A 522 12.67 16.59 -0.01
N ALA A 523 11.81 15.86 0.72
CA ALA A 523 10.47 15.49 0.27
C ALA A 523 9.61 16.72 -0.04
N LYS A 524 9.68 17.73 0.82
CA LYS A 524 8.94 18.99 0.64
C LYS A 524 9.47 19.77 -0.55
N LYS A 525 10.79 19.94 -0.64
CA LYS A 525 11.49 20.70 -1.69
C LYS A 525 11.27 20.11 -3.08
N TYR A 526 11.39 18.79 -3.20
CA TYR A 526 11.18 18.06 -4.46
C TYR A 526 9.73 17.60 -4.64
N GLY A 527 8.82 18.05 -3.76
CA GLY A 527 7.38 17.79 -3.85
C GLY A 527 7.06 16.32 -4.02
N VAL A 528 7.56 15.45 -3.13
CA VAL A 528 7.37 13.99 -3.12
C VAL A 528 6.40 13.60 -1.99
N PRO A 529 5.06 13.63 -2.21
CA PRO A 529 4.10 13.49 -1.12
C PRO A 529 4.12 12.12 -0.44
N SER A 530 4.49 11.07 -1.18
CA SER A 530 4.65 9.72 -0.65
C SER A 530 5.78 9.62 0.38
N LEU A 531 6.90 10.30 0.14
CA LEU A 531 7.99 10.39 1.10
C LEU A 531 7.56 11.22 2.31
N HIS A 532 6.86 12.34 2.09
CA HIS A 532 6.32 13.19 3.15
C HIS A 532 5.39 12.41 4.10
N GLN A 533 4.47 11.62 3.56
CA GLN A 533 3.56 10.78 4.35
C GLN A 533 4.30 9.70 5.14
N LYS A 534 5.33 9.07 4.56
CA LYS A 534 6.14 8.07 5.26
C LYS A 534 6.92 8.67 6.43
N CYS A 535 7.44 9.88 6.25
CA CYS A 535 8.11 10.58 7.33
C CYS A 535 7.15 10.84 8.50
N GLU A 536 5.91 11.24 8.21
CA GLU A 536 4.86 11.39 9.23
C GLU A 536 4.57 10.08 9.97
N GLN A 537 4.37 8.97 9.25
CA GLN A 537 4.11 7.66 9.83
C GLN A 537 5.25 7.16 10.73
N TYR A 538 6.50 7.38 10.31
CA TYR A 538 7.66 7.04 11.12
C TYR A 538 7.65 7.84 12.44
N LEU A 539 7.40 9.15 12.38
CA LEU A 539 7.33 10.03 13.56
C LEU A 539 6.19 9.63 14.51
N ILE A 540 5.07 9.14 13.97
CA ILE A 540 3.94 8.60 14.76
C ILE A 540 4.36 7.32 15.49
N SER A 541 5.18 6.47 14.86
CA SER A 541 5.60 5.20 15.44
C SER A 541 6.42 5.39 16.74
N LYS A 542 6.57 4.30 17.51
CA LYS A 542 7.44 4.25 18.69
C LYS A 542 8.93 4.07 18.33
N LYS A 543 9.28 3.88 17.05
CA LYS A 543 10.66 3.65 16.60
C LYS A 543 11.58 4.85 16.86
N PRO A 544 11.21 6.11 16.55
CA PRO A 544 12.04 7.26 16.93
C PRO A 544 12.05 7.47 18.43
N LYS A 545 13.25 7.56 19.01
CA LYS A 545 13.48 8.01 20.39
C LYS A 545 13.42 9.54 20.47
N LEU A 546 12.28 10.14 20.08
CA LEU A 546 12.04 11.58 20.12
C LEU A 546 11.08 11.93 21.26
N GLU A 547 11.32 13.07 21.90
CA GLU A 547 10.41 13.62 22.91
C GLU A 547 9.13 14.17 22.26
N LEU A 548 8.04 14.23 23.02
CA LEU A 548 6.74 14.71 22.52
C LEU A 548 6.83 16.12 21.91
N ILE A 549 7.59 17.02 22.53
CA ILE A 549 7.76 18.39 22.04
C ILE A 549 8.49 18.46 20.69
N GLU A 550 9.38 17.52 20.41
CA GLU A 550 10.08 17.42 19.13
C GLU A 550 9.13 16.91 18.05
N LYS A 551 8.33 15.88 18.35
CA LYS A 551 7.28 15.39 17.45
C LYS A 551 6.28 16.49 17.10
N LEU A 552 5.86 17.29 18.08
CA LEU A 552 4.99 18.45 17.87
C LEU A 552 5.62 19.50 16.96
N LYS A 553 6.92 19.80 17.12
CA LYS A 553 7.63 20.73 16.22
C LYS A 553 7.66 20.23 14.79
N TYR A 554 7.96 18.95 14.57
CA TYR A 554 7.90 18.37 13.22
C TYR A 554 6.51 18.44 12.63
N ALA A 555 5.49 18.13 13.44
CA ALA A 555 4.12 18.18 12.98
C ALA A 555 3.70 19.60 12.55
N ASP A 556 4.11 20.58 13.35
CA ASP A 556 3.79 21.97 13.16
C ASP A 556 4.54 22.60 11.98
N ALA A 557 5.82 22.26 11.77
CA ALA A 557 6.64 22.79 10.68
C ALA A 557 6.27 22.22 9.28
N ASN A 558 5.69 21.02 9.26
CA ASN A 558 5.43 20.25 8.04
C ASN A 558 3.95 20.01 7.76
N ASP A 559 3.07 20.59 8.58
CA ASP A 559 1.62 20.46 8.51
C ASP A 559 1.14 18.99 8.54
N TYR A 560 1.78 18.17 9.39
CA TYR A 560 1.43 16.76 9.61
C TYR A 560 0.26 16.63 10.61
N GLU A 561 -0.95 16.55 10.07
CA GLU A 561 -2.17 16.53 10.87
C GLU A 561 -2.39 15.24 11.66
N GLU A 562 -1.96 14.09 11.12
CA GLU A 562 -2.11 12.80 11.80
C GLU A 562 -1.12 12.70 12.96
N LEU A 563 0.12 13.14 12.76
CA LEU A 563 1.10 13.24 13.84
C LEU A 563 0.66 14.26 14.91
N MET A 564 0.16 15.42 14.49
CA MET A 564 -0.34 16.45 15.40
C MET A 564 -1.46 15.90 16.29
N THR A 565 -2.44 15.25 15.67
CA THR A 565 -3.59 14.64 16.37
C THR A 565 -3.10 13.57 17.35
N THR A 566 -2.24 12.66 16.90
CA THR A 566 -1.67 11.60 17.76
C THR A 566 -0.93 12.17 18.97
N CYS A 567 -0.12 13.22 18.76
CA CYS A 567 0.60 13.89 19.84
C CYS A 567 -0.35 14.53 20.87
N ILE A 568 -1.39 15.22 20.40
CA ILE A 568 -2.39 15.86 21.27
C ILE A 568 -3.20 14.81 22.03
N GLU A 569 -3.60 13.71 21.39
CA GLU A 569 -4.33 12.61 22.04
C GLU A 569 -3.52 11.95 23.17
N SER A 570 -2.19 11.84 23.00
CA SER A 570 -1.28 11.28 24.01
C SER A 570 -1.15 12.12 25.31
N LEU A 571 -1.62 13.36 25.29
CA LEU A 571 -1.73 14.25 26.46
C LEU A 571 -2.96 13.87 27.29
N GLU A 572 -2.89 12.72 27.95
CA GLU A 572 -3.99 12.08 28.68
C GLU A 572 -4.32 12.74 30.03
N THR A 573 -3.53 13.72 30.48
CA THR A 573 -3.76 14.39 31.76
C THR A 573 -3.40 15.87 31.69
N GLY A 574 -4.09 16.70 32.48
CA GLY A 574 -3.75 18.11 32.63
C GLY A 574 -2.33 18.35 33.17
N VAL A 575 -1.75 17.39 33.91
CA VAL A 575 -0.35 17.46 34.38
C VAL A 575 0.63 17.33 33.22
N LYS A 576 0.42 16.36 32.30
CA LYS A 576 1.25 16.22 31.09
C LYS A 576 1.25 17.50 30.25
N ILE A 577 0.09 18.16 30.14
CA ILE A 577 -0.05 19.42 29.40
C ILE A 577 0.73 20.55 30.08
N LYS A 578 0.58 20.74 31.40
CA LYS A 578 1.32 21.77 32.13
C LYS A 578 2.84 21.56 32.06
N ASN A 579 3.29 20.31 32.12
CA ASN A 579 4.70 19.97 31.96
C ASN A 579 5.21 20.34 30.54
N LEU A 580 4.41 20.07 29.51
CA LEU A 580 4.72 20.46 28.14
C LEU A 580 4.79 21.99 27.97
N GLN A 581 3.89 22.74 28.63
CA GLN A 581 3.90 24.21 28.60
C GLN A 581 5.12 24.82 29.31
N ALA A 582 5.62 24.16 30.34
CA ALA A 582 6.81 24.59 31.07
C ALA A 582 8.11 24.34 30.29
N ASP A 583 8.07 23.52 29.23
CA ASP A 583 9.22 23.29 28.36
C ASP A 583 9.57 24.57 27.58
N ALA A 584 10.82 25.03 27.69
CA ALA A 584 11.28 26.24 27.00
C ALA A 584 11.09 26.17 25.46
N ARG A 585 11.09 24.96 24.89
CA ARG A 585 10.88 24.72 23.45
C ARG A 585 9.43 24.92 23.01
N PHE A 586 8.47 24.97 23.93
CA PHE A 586 7.05 25.21 23.66
C PHE A 586 6.79 26.56 22.98
N VAL A 587 7.61 27.58 23.29
CA VAL A 587 7.52 28.91 22.67
C VAL A 587 7.68 28.85 21.15
N GLY A 588 8.48 27.88 20.64
CA GLY A 588 8.76 27.70 19.22
C GLY A 588 7.63 27.07 18.40
N LEU A 589 6.51 26.69 19.01
CA LEU A 589 5.33 26.20 18.29
C LEU A 589 4.50 27.38 17.73
N LYS A 590 3.84 27.19 16.59
CA LYS A 590 2.84 28.10 16.02
C LYS A 590 1.69 28.28 17.01
N GLU A 591 1.10 29.47 17.02
CA GLU A 591 -0.01 29.82 17.92
C GLU A 591 -1.24 28.90 17.75
N ALA A 592 -1.53 28.45 16.53
CA ALA A 592 -2.60 27.50 16.27
C ALA A 592 -2.39 26.16 17.00
N THR A 593 -1.14 25.68 17.05
CA THR A 593 -0.77 24.44 17.73
C THR A 593 -0.84 24.60 19.24
N LYS A 594 -0.34 25.74 19.77
CA LYS A 594 -0.52 26.09 21.18
C LYS A 594 -1.99 26.10 21.58
N LEU A 595 -2.86 26.70 20.75
CA LEU A 595 -4.30 26.75 21.01
C LEU A 595 -4.94 25.36 21.01
N ARG A 596 -4.56 24.46 20.10
CA ARG A 596 -5.06 23.07 20.10
C ARG A 596 -4.68 22.33 21.39
N ILE A 597 -3.44 22.50 21.86
CA ILE A 597 -2.96 21.92 23.12
C ILE A 597 -3.72 22.51 24.32
N MET A 598 -4.00 23.81 24.31
CA MET A 598 -4.80 24.47 25.34
C MET A 598 -6.26 24.01 25.34
N ASN A 599 -6.87 23.81 24.17
CA ASN A 599 -8.23 23.26 24.08
C ASN A 599 -8.29 21.85 24.64
N ARG A 600 -7.25 21.03 24.42
CA ARG A 600 -7.14 19.69 25.02
C ARG A 600 -7.08 19.75 26.56
N LEU A 601 -6.55 20.83 27.13
CA LEU A 601 -6.55 21.01 28.59
C LEU A 601 -7.96 21.20 29.15
N LEU A 602 -8.88 21.80 28.38
CA LEU A 602 -10.27 21.99 28.78
C LEU A 602 -11.03 20.67 28.93
N ASP A 603 -10.59 19.60 28.27
CA ASP A 603 -11.19 18.26 28.42
C ASP A 603 -11.00 17.67 29.84
N PHE A 604 -10.13 18.27 30.66
CA PHE A 604 -9.80 17.80 32.03
C PHE A 604 -10.37 18.69 33.15
N PHE A 605 -11.17 19.68 32.80
CA PHE A 605 -11.88 20.59 33.72
C PHE A 605 -13.37 20.50 33.46
#